data_AF-A0A836VJI0-F1
#
_entry.id   AF-A0A836VJI0-F1
#
_cell.length_a   1.000
_cell.length_b   1.000
_cell.length_c   1.000
_cell.angle_alpha   90.00
_cell.angle_beta   90.00
_cell.angle_gamma   90.00
#
_symmetry.space_group_name_H-M   'P 1'
#
loop_
_entity.id
_entity.type
_entity.pdbx_description
1 polymer ?
#
loop_
_entity_poly.entity_id
_entity_poly.type
_entity_poly.pdbx_seq_one_letter_code
_entity_poly.pdbx_strand_id
1 'polypeptide(L)'
;MTTADDTADTSKVPSLAIELQGVYNDVPSTCCANSGECCVLTDKEMEEDYATMFPLYRAEYVNIVEYVRDNFSQERQDELFSFTEERPRQCPFLGEDNRCGIYPVRPLICRTYAVMDLGTIEEAAQRHQGEVPDSWIRAFVRREGGMICPRVMVTEPAKLLRHARNLVTMAYERALTRLSRKVELATGERKKLIRLVIRRRDWPVRWTWGGFNTLRFAPVEWLRGQLPEYWRKSKLSDPG
;
A
#
# COMPACT_ATOMS: atom_id res chain seq x y z
N MET A 1 -16.33 26.93 -16.97
CA MET A 1 -16.84 27.17 -15.61
C MET A 1 -15.93 26.43 -14.66
N THR A 2 -15.19 27.18 -13.86
CA THR A 2 -14.15 26.74 -12.93
C THR A 2 -14.80 26.12 -11.69
N THR A 3 -14.67 24.81 -11.51
CA THR A 3 -15.05 24.15 -10.25
C THR A 3 -13.94 24.39 -9.24
N ALA A 4 -14.16 25.38 -8.38
CA ALA A 4 -13.35 25.63 -7.21
C ALA A 4 -13.60 24.56 -6.13
N ASP A 5 -12.50 24.22 -5.45
CA ASP A 5 -12.39 23.62 -4.11
C ASP A 5 -12.96 22.23 -3.83
N ASP A 6 -12.04 21.26 -3.75
CA ASP A 6 -12.15 20.11 -2.83
C ASP A 6 -10.74 19.59 -2.46
N THR A 7 -9.80 20.51 -2.21
CA THR A 7 -8.52 20.15 -1.59
C THR A 7 -8.79 19.85 -0.12
N ALA A 8 -8.92 18.56 0.22
CA ALA A 8 -8.94 18.12 1.60
C ALA A 8 -7.79 18.82 2.34
N ASP A 9 -8.13 19.59 3.39
CA ASP A 9 -7.17 20.35 4.19
C ASP A 9 -6.07 19.41 4.71
N THR A 10 -4.91 19.49 4.07
CA THR A 10 -3.73 18.70 4.37
C THR A 10 -2.90 19.32 5.48
N SER A 11 -3.33 20.37 6.18
CA SER A 11 -2.54 21.11 7.19
C SER A 11 -1.98 20.30 8.39
N LYS A 12 -2.08 18.96 8.39
CA LYS A 12 -1.41 18.01 9.30
C LYS A 12 -0.25 17.17 8.69
N VAL A 13 0.14 17.39 7.43
CA VAL A 13 1.13 16.57 6.68
C VAL A 13 2.45 16.30 7.40
N PRO A 14 3.12 17.28 8.04
CA PRO A 14 4.49 17.06 8.52
C PRO A 14 4.57 15.95 9.56
N SER A 15 3.55 15.81 10.43
CA SER A 15 3.53 14.76 11.45
C SER A 15 3.31 13.37 10.87
N LEU A 16 2.50 13.25 9.80
CA LEU A 16 2.19 11.95 9.21
C LEU A 16 3.42 11.35 8.52
N ALA A 17 4.13 12.15 7.72
CA ALA A 17 5.36 11.71 7.04
C ALA A 17 6.42 11.27 8.05
N ILE A 18 6.60 12.02 9.15
CA ILE A 18 7.53 11.67 10.23
C ILE A 18 7.11 10.36 10.92
N GLU A 19 5.83 10.20 11.27
CA GLU A 19 5.33 8.98 11.91
C GLU A 19 5.45 7.76 10.98
N LEU A 20 5.16 7.90 9.69
CA LEU A 20 5.36 6.85 8.68
C LEU A 20 6.83 6.48 8.55
N GLN A 21 7.73 7.46 8.46
CA GLN A 21 9.16 7.22 8.40
C GLN A 21 9.67 6.47 9.63
N GLY A 22 9.10 6.75 10.82
CA GLY A 22 9.37 5.99 12.03
C GLY A 22 9.05 4.49 11.88
N VAL A 23 7.92 4.15 11.25
CA VAL A 23 7.57 2.75 10.94
C VAL A 23 8.55 2.16 9.92
N TYR A 24 8.91 2.92 8.89
CA TYR A 24 9.79 2.43 7.81
C TYR A 24 11.23 2.22 8.27
N ASN A 25 11.73 3.00 9.23
CA ASN A 25 13.09 2.85 9.76
C ASN A 25 13.32 1.50 10.47
N ASP A 26 12.24 0.85 10.90
CA ASP A 26 12.30 -0.49 11.49
C ASP A 26 12.39 -1.61 10.45
N VAL A 27 12.17 -1.33 9.17
CA VAL A 27 12.36 -2.29 8.09
C VAL A 27 13.85 -2.31 7.70
N PRO A 28 14.49 -3.48 7.55
CA PRO A 28 15.85 -3.58 7.04
C PRO A 28 15.99 -2.94 5.67
N SER A 29 17.03 -2.12 5.49
CA SER A 29 17.36 -1.58 4.18
C SER A 29 17.84 -2.70 3.24
N THR A 30 17.53 -2.52 1.96
CA THR A 30 17.91 -3.45 0.89
C THR A 30 18.56 -2.70 -0.27
N CYS A 31 19.42 -3.39 -1.01
CA CYS A 31 19.91 -3.00 -2.31
C CYS A 31 19.25 -3.90 -3.36
N CYS A 32 18.70 -3.31 -4.42
CA CYS A 32 18.05 -4.02 -5.52
C CYS A 32 18.82 -3.74 -6.81
N ALA A 33 18.94 -4.75 -7.67
CA ALA A 33 19.49 -4.60 -9.02
C ALA A 33 18.58 -3.81 -9.99
N ASN A 34 17.51 -3.17 -9.50
CA ASN A 34 16.47 -2.49 -10.29
C ASN A 34 15.85 -3.39 -11.38
N SER A 35 15.50 -4.64 -11.02
CA SER A 35 14.92 -5.59 -11.98
C SER A 35 13.46 -5.29 -12.37
N GLY A 36 12.75 -4.46 -11.59
CA GLY A 36 11.32 -4.17 -11.79
C GLY A 36 10.37 -5.31 -11.40
N GLU A 37 10.88 -6.49 -11.04
CA GLU A 37 10.07 -7.69 -10.76
C GLU A 37 9.09 -7.50 -9.60
N CYS A 38 9.45 -6.71 -8.58
CA CYS A 38 8.54 -6.40 -7.47
C CYS A 38 7.33 -5.54 -7.86
N CYS A 39 7.31 -5.03 -9.10
CA CYS A 39 6.28 -4.15 -9.65
C CYS A 39 5.44 -4.83 -10.75
N VAL A 40 5.61 -6.14 -10.98
CA VAL A 40 4.88 -6.90 -12.02
C VAL A 40 4.36 -8.19 -11.42
N LEU A 41 3.06 -8.45 -11.57
CA LEU A 41 2.45 -9.72 -11.19
C LEU A 41 2.67 -10.76 -12.30
N THR A 42 3.15 -11.94 -11.90
CA THR A 42 3.21 -13.13 -12.76
C THR A 42 1.81 -13.69 -13.03
N ASP A 43 1.68 -14.52 -14.07
CA ASP A 43 0.41 -15.21 -14.36
C ASP A 43 -0.07 -16.05 -13.17
N LYS A 44 0.86 -16.75 -12.51
CA LYS A 44 0.55 -17.55 -11.32
C LYS A 44 -0.01 -16.68 -10.20
N GLU A 45 0.59 -15.52 -9.93
CA GLU A 45 0.06 -14.61 -8.90
C GLU A 45 -1.33 -14.11 -9.30
N MET A 46 -1.53 -13.75 -10.58
CA MET A 46 -2.83 -13.35 -11.11
C MET A 46 -3.91 -14.42 -10.87
N GLU A 47 -3.60 -15.68 -11.17
CA GLU A 47 -4.49 -16.84 -10.99
C GLU A 47 -4.78 -17.18 -9.52
N GLU A 48 -3.77 -17.09 -8.64
CA GLU A 48 -3.90 -17.43 -7.21
C GLU A 48 -4.56 -16.31 -6.37
N ASP A 49 -5.04 -15.26 -7.03
CA ASP A 49 -5.53 -14.02 -6.41
C ASP A 49 -4.52 -13.40 -5.42
N TYR A 50 -3.23 -13.62 -5.68
CA TYR A 50 -2.12 -13.09 -4.89
C TYR A 50 -1.69 -11.73 -5.42
N ALA A 51 -1.40 -10.79 -4.53
CA ALA A 51 -1.04 -9.43 -4.90
C ALA A 51 0.15 -8.95 -4.06
N THR A 52 1.36 -9.22 -4.54
CA THR A 52 2.63 -8.76 -3.94
C THR A 52 2.75 -7.24 -3.84
N MET A 53 1.96 -6.49 -4.60
CA MET A 53 1.88 -5.01 -4.56
C MET A 53 0.72 -4.48 -3.68
N PHE A 54 0.08 -5.35 -2.90
CA PHE A 54 -1.03 -5.04 -2.01
C PHE A 54 -0.75 -5.61 -0.61
N PRO A 55 -1.21 -4.98 0.49
CA PRO A 55 -2.04 -3.77 0.56
C PRO A 55 -1.26 -2.44 0.59
N LEU A 56 -1.93 -1.38 0.11
CA LEU A 56 -1.57 0.01 0.39
C LEU A 56 -2.44 0.53 1.54
N TYR A 57 -1.84 1.13 2.57
CA TYR A 57 -2.60 1.76 3.65
C TYR A 57 -2.98 3.21 3.30
N ARG A 58 -4.13 3.68 3.82
CA ARG A 58 -4.63 5.04 3.58
C ARG A 58 -3.61 6.14 3.93
N ALA A 59 -2.85 5.96 5.02
CA ALA A 59 -1.78 6.88 5.39
C ALA A 59 -0.66 6.93 4.33
N GLU A 60 -0.24 5.77 3.83
CA GLU A 60 0.80 5.66 2.80
C GLU A 60 0.32 6.23 1.47
N TYR A 61 -0.95 5.99 1.11
CA TYR A 61 -1.57 6.58 -0.07
C TYR A 61 -1.49 8.10 -0.08
N VAL A 62 -1.82 8.77 1.03
CA VAL A 62 -1.74 10.23 1.11
C VAL A 62 -0.31 10.73 0.97
N ASN A 63 0.64 10.05 1.63
CA ASN A 63 2.07 10.35 1.51
C ASN A 63 2.59 10.17 0.06
N ILE A 64 2.10 9.17 -0.66
CA ILE A 64 2.43 8.97 -2.09
C ILE A 64 1.81 10.08 -2.94
N VAL A 65 0.55 10.46 -2.70
CA VAL A 65 -0.11 11.55 -3.45
C VAL A 65 0.67 12.86 -3.32
N GLU A 66 1.14 13.20 -2.12
CA GLU A 66 1.95 14.40 -1.88
C GLU A 66 3.26 14.33 -2.65
N TYR A 67 3.98 13.20 -2.55
CA TYR A 67 5.20 13.00 -3.31
C TYR A 67 4.98 13.11 -4.83
N VAL A 68 3.89 12.56 -5.36
CA VAL A 68 3.52 12.65 -6.78
C VAL A 68 3.32 14.11 -7.20
N ARG A 69 2.60 14.90 -6.39
CA ARG A 69 2.39 16.33 -6.67
C ARG A 69 3.68 17.14 -6.70
N ASP A 70 4.60 16.82 -5.80
CA ASP A 70 5.82 17.59 -5.62
C ASP A 70 6.94 17.20 -6.61
N ASN A 71 6.91 15.98 -7.16
CA ASN A 71 8.07 15.42 -7.89
C ASN A 71 7.77 14.99 -9.34
N PHE A 72 6.51 14.97 -9.79
CA PHE A 72 6.14 14.50 -11.12
C PHE A 72 5.59 15.64 -11.99
N SER A 73 5.75 15.52 -13.31
CA SER A 73 5.14 16.45 -14.28
C SER A 73 3.62 16.39 -14.20
N GLN A 74 2.93 17.48 -14.55
CA GLN A 74 1.46 17.53 -14.52
C GLN A 74 0.82 16.41 -15.34
N GLU A 75 1.34 16.13 -16.53
CA GLU A 75 0.90 15.02 -17.38
C GLU A 75 0.94 13.67 -16.66
N ARG A 76 2.07 13.39 -15.98
CA ARG A 76 2.24 12.15 -15.24
C ARG A 76 1.40 12.10 -13.97
N GLN A 77 1.15 13.24 -13.34
CA GLN A 77 0.19 13.33 -12.23
C GLN A 77 -1.22 12.98 -12.70
N ASP A 78 -1.66 13.51 -13.85
CA ASP A 78 -2.99 13.26 -14.40
C ASP A 78 -3.18 11.78 -14.75
N GLU A 79 -2.16 11.14 -15.34
CA GLU A 79 -2.16 9.70 -15.60
C GLU A 79 -2.25 8.88 -14.30
N LEU A 80 -1.40 9.18 -13.32
CA LEU A 80 -1.35 8.44 -12.06
C LEU A 80 -2.62 8.63 -11.22
N PHE A 81 -3.23 9.81 -11.21
CA PHE A 81 -4.44 10.09 -10.44
C PHE A 81 -5.73 9.63 -11.13
N SER A 82 -5.74 9.50 -12.45
CA SER A 82 -6.86 8.90 -13.20
C SER A 82 -6.86 7.37 -13.18
N PHE A 83 -5.76 6.75 -12.75
CA PHE A 83 -5.64 5.31 -12.60
C PHE A 83 -6.61 4.75 -11.54
N THR A 84 -7.53 3.86 -11.93
CA THR A 84 -8.59 3.30 -11.05
C THR A 84 -8.65 1.77 -11.03
N GLU A 85 -7.77 1.10 -11.76
CA GLU A 85 -7.68 -0.36 -11.75
C GLU A 85 -7.19 -0.86 -10.38
N GLU A 86 -7.92 -1.80 -9.77
CA GLU A 86 -7.55 -2.29 -8.44
C GLU A 86 -6.33 -3.21 -8.49
N ARG A 87 -6.25 -4.07 -9.50
CA ARG A 87 -5.26 -5.13 -9.57
C ARG A 87 -4.57 -5.13 -10.93
N PRO A 88 -3.80 -4.08 -11.23
CA PRO A 88 -3.07 -4.05 -12.47
C PRO A 88 -1.96 -5.08 -12.46
N ARG A 89 -1.71 -5.65 -13.64
CA ARG A 89 -0.60 -6.57 -13.85
C ARG A 89 0.75 -5.90 -13.60
N GLN A 90 0.86 -4.60 -13.89
CA GLN A 90 2.06 -3.79 -13.67
C GLN A 90 1.74 -2.58 -12.79
N CYS A 91 2.61 -2.29 -11.84
CA CYS A 91 2.53 -1.10 -10.99
C CYS A 91 2.50 0.16 -11.86
N PRO A 92 1.55 1.09 -11.65
CA PRO A 92 1.52 2.32 -12.42
C PRO A 92 2.74 3.20 -12.15
N PHE A 93 3.51 2.97 -11.08
CA PHE A 93 4.73 3.71 -10.76
C PHE A 93 6.02 3.09 -11.33
N LEU A 94 5.95 1.97 -12.04
CA LEU A 94 7.13 1.39 -12.70
C LEU A 94 7.49 2.23 -13.94
N GLY A 95 8.68 2.81 -13.95
CA GLY A 95 9.22 3.52 -15.11
C GLY A 95 9.74 2.57 -16.19
N GLU A 96 9.95 3.10 -17.40
CA GLU A 96 10.49 2.36 -18.55
C GLU A 96 11.90 1.82 -18.30
N ASP A 97 12.64 2.41 -17.35
CA ASP A 97 13.98 2.01 -16.94
C ASP A 97 13.99 0.96 -15.81
N ASN A 98 12.84 0.34 -15.53
CA ASN A 98 12.59 -0.60 -14.43
C ASN A 98 12.78 -0.01 -13.03
N ARG A 99 12.84 1.32 -12.89
CA ARG A 99 12.90 1.98 -11.58
C ARG A 99 11.51 2.34 -11.09
N CYS A 100 11.33 2.23 -9.78
CA CYS A 100 10.12 2.68 -9.11
C CYS A 100 10.14 4.21 -8.96
N GLY A 101 9.20 4.90 -9.60
CA GLY A 101 9.11 6.36 -9.53
C GLY A 101 8.84 6.90 -8.12
N ILE A 102 8.25 6.08 -7.24
CA ILE A 102 7.94 6.46 -5.85
C ILE A 102 8.88 5.80 -4.84
N TYR A 103 10.09 5.36 -5.27
CA TYR A 103 11.00 4.60 -4.42
C TYR A 103 11.25 5.22 -3.02
N PRO A 104 11.40 6.55 -2.84
CA PRO A 104 11.60 7.16 -1.52
C PRO A 104 10.39 6.98 -0.58
N VAL A 105 9.18 7.02 -1.12
CA VAL A 105 7.91 6.97 -0.38
C VAL A 105 7.15 5.65 -0.57
N ARG A 106 7.84 4.62 -1.09
CA ARG A 106 7.24 3.29 -1.34
C ARG A 106 6.52 2.75 -0.10
N PRO A 107 5.38 2.07 -0.25
CA PRO A 107 4.61 1.56 0.88
C PRO A 107 5.30 0.37 1.54
N LEU A 108 4.84 0.00 2.74
CA LEU A 108 5.38 -1.07 3.56
C LEU A 108 5.50 -2.38 2.78
N ILE A 109 4.47 -2.78 2.04
CA ILE A 109 4.50 -4.03 1.26
C ILE A 109 5.72 -4.07 0.31
N CYS A 110 6.02 -2.94 -0.35
CA CYS A 110 7.19 -2.81 -1.22
C CYS A 110 8.51 -2.70 -0.42
N ARG A 111 8.50 -2.18 0.81
CA ARG A 111 9.69 -2.12 1.68
C ARG A 111 10.07 -3.48 2.23
N THR A 112 9.08 -4.33 2.50
CA THR A 112 9.32 -5.68 3.05
C THR A 112 9.64 -6.72 1.98
N TYR A 113 9.46 -6.39 0.70
CA TYR A 113 9.74 -7.28 -0.41
C TYR A 113 11.21 -7.73 -0.41
N ALA A 114 11.42 -9.04 -0.45
CA ALA A 114 12.72 -9.70 -0.47
C ALA A 114 13.68 -9.32 0.66
N VAL A 115 13.13 -8.89 1.81
CA VAL A 115 13.92 -8.66 3.03
C VAL A 115 14.33 -9.98 3.69
N MET A 116 13.56 -11.06 3.49
CA MET A 116 13.82 -12.38 4.07
C MET A 116 13.96 -13.43 2.97
N ASP A 117 14.82 -14.41 3.22
CA ASP A 117 14.96 -15.63 2.42
C ASP A 117 14.25 -16.82 3.09
N LEU A 118 14.21 -17.98 2.43
CA LEU A 118 13.53 -19.16 2.97
C LEU A 118 14.04 -19.58 4.35
N GLY A 119 15.35 -19.51 4.58
CA GLY A 119 15.96 -19.91 5.86
C GLY A 119 15.56 -18.98 6.99
N THR A 120 15.67 -17.67 6.77
CA THR A 120 15.26 -16.66 7.77
C THR A 120 13.76 -16.67 8.03
N ILE A 121 12.92 -16.99 7.03
CA ILE A 121 11.47 -17.20 7.22
C ILE A 121 11.21 -18.42 8.11
N GLU A 122 11.88 -19.54 7.84
CA GLU A 122 11.72 -20.77 8.62
C GLU A 122 12.15 -20.57 10.08
N GLU A 123 13.32 -19.98 10.30
CA GLU A 123 13.82 -19.66 11.64
C GLU A 123 12.86 -18.73 12.41
N ALA A 124 12.33 -17.71 11.74
CA ALA A 124 11.36 -16.79 12.34
C ALA A 124 10.05 -17.51 12.71
N ALA A 125 9.55 -18.37 11.82
CA ALA A 125 8.34 -19.15 12.06
C ALA A 125 8.53 -20.07 13.28
N GLN A 126 9.64 -20.81 13.34
CA GLN A 126 9.97 -21.69 14.46
C GLN A 126 10.09 -20.93 15.79
N ARG A 127 10.81 -19.80 15.79
CA ARG A 127 11.03 -18.98 16.99
C ARG A 127 9.73 -18.50 17.63
N HIS A 128 8.71 -18.21 16.82
CA HIS A 128 7.43 -17.68 17.29
C HIS A 128 6.33 -18.75 17.44
N GLN A 129 6.65 -20.04 17.23
CA GLN A 129 5.70 -21.13 17.52
C GLN A 129 5.30 -21.10 19.00
N GLY A 130 3.99 -21.20 19.25
CA GLY A 130 3.43 -21.12 20.60
C GLY A 130 3.38 -19.72 21.22
N GLU A 131 4.05 -18.71 20.65
CA GLU A 131 3.95 -17.32 21.11
C GLU A 131 2.75 -16.58 20.50
N VAL A 132 2.39 -16.93 19.26
CA VAL A 132 1.26 -16.36 18.51
C VAL A 132 0.38 -17.47 17.94
N PRO A 133 -0.86 -17.17 17.53
CA PRO A 133 -1.73 -18.17 16.89
C PRO A 133 -1.07 -18.77 15.63
N ASP A 134 -1.21 -20.09 15.42
CA ASP A 134 -0.64 -20.76 14.25
C ASP A 134 -1.11 -20.18 12.91
N SER A 135 -2.32 -19.62 12.87
CA SER A 135 -2.84 -18.94 11.69
C SER A 135 -1.98 -17.73 11.30
N TRP A 136 -1.37 -17.04 12.27
CA TRP A 136 -0.47 -15.91 12.02
C TRP A 136 0.86 -16.39 11.45
N ILE A 137 1.41 -17.48 11.99
CA ILE A 137 2.62 -18.11 11.44
C ILE A 137 2.40 -18.57 10.00
N ARG A 138 1.28 -19.25 9.72
CA ARG A 138 0.93 -19.68 8.36
C ARG A 138 0.77 -18.51 7.40
N ALA A 139 0.11 -17.43 7.83
CA ALA A 139 -0.05 -16.23 7.02
C ALA A 139 1.30 -15.55 6.74
N PHE A 140 2.17 -15.45 7.74
CA PHE A 140 3.54 -14.94 7.62
C PHE A 140 4.35 -15.76 6.61
N VAL A 141 4.44 -17.09 6.80
CA VAL A 141 5.21 -17.98 5.90
C VAL A 141 4.70 -17.89 4.47
N ARG A 142 3.36 -17.91 4.27
CA ARG A 142 2.77 -17.80 2.93
C ARG A 142 3.14 -16.47 2.26
N ARG A 143 3.01 -15.35 2.99
CA ARG A 143 3.27 -14.02 2.46
C ARG A 143 4.76 -13.82 2.14
N GLU A 144 5.64 -14.05 3.11
CA GLU A 144 7.07 -13.82 2.92
C GLU A 144 7.68 -14.80 1.92
N GLY A 145 7.21 -16.06 1.89
CA GLY A 145 7.62 -17.06 0.90
C GLY A 145 7.27 -16.67 -0.54
N GLY A 146 6.23 -15.85 -0.73
CA GLY A 146 5.86 -15.27 -2.03
C GLY A 146 6.58 -13.97 -2.38
N MET A 147 7.44 -13.44 -1.52
CA MET A 147 8.15 -12.16 -1.71
C MET A 147 9.67 -12.35 -1.76
N ILE A 148 10.15 -13.46 -2.35
CA ILE A 148 11.58 -13.75 -2.44
C ILE A 148 12.14 -13.25 -3.76
N CYS A 149 13.28 -12.57 -3.71
CA CYS A 149 14.01 -12.17 -4.91
C CYS A 149 15.51 -12.41 -4.72
N PRO A 150 16.15 -13.25 -5.54
CA PRO A 150 17.59 -13.54 -5.41
C PRO A 150 18.49 -12.36 -5.83
N ARG A 151 17.90 -11.28 -6.38
CA ARG A 151 18.60 -10.07 -6.83
C ARG A 151 18.56 -8.94 -5.80
N VAL A 152 17.99 -9.19 -4.62
CA VAL A 152 17.92 -8.24 -3.52
C VAL A 152 18.87 -8.67 -2.42
N MET A 153 19.63 -7.70 -1.88
CA MET A 153 20.56 -7.92 -0.78
C MET A 153 20.16 -7.04 0.41
N VAL A 154 20.05 -7.63 1.59
CA VAL A 154 19.82 -6.90 2.84
C VAL A 154 21.11 -6.22 3.28
N THR A 155 21.05 -4.91 3.51
CA THR A 155 22.21 -4.10 3.94
C THR A 155 22.22 -3.82 5.44
N GLU A 156 21.12 -4.10 6.14
CA GLU A 156 20.99 -3.95 7.60
C GLU A 156 20.56 -5.26 8.28
N PRO A 157 21.38 -6.33 8.20
CA PRO A 157 20.99 -7.66 8.72
C PRO A 157 20.69 -7.67 10.22
N ALA A 158 21.29 -6.75 11.00
CA ALA A 158 21.00 -6.59 12.42
C ALA A 158 19.52 -6.28 12.74
N LYS A 159 18.76 -5.76 11.77
CA LYS A 159 17.31 -5.48 11.94
C LYS A 159 16.43 -6.72 11.69
N LEU A 160 16.95 -7.80 11.09
CA LEU A 160 16.15 -8.95 10.63
C LEU A 160 15.33 -9.61 11.74
N LEU A 161 15.92 -9.83 12.92
CA LEU A 161 15.22 -10.46 14.03
C LEU A 161 14.00 -9.65 14.47
N ARG A 162 14.17 -8.33 14.63
CA ARG A 162 13.08 -7.42 15.01
C ARG A 162 12.05 -7.29 13.89
N HIS A 163 12.51 -7.26 12.64
CA HIS A 163 11.65 -7.22 11.47
C HIS A 163 10.72 -8.43 11.39
N ALA A 164 11.27 -9.63 11.51
CA ALA A 164 10.51 -10.87 11.54
C ALA A 164 9.45 -10.87 12.65
N ARG A 165 9.84 -10.45 13.88
CA ARG A 165 8.89 -10.29 14.99
C ARG A 165 7.77 -9.29 14.66
N ASN A 166 8.11 -8.15 14.06
CA ASN A 166 7.12 -7.13 13.70
C ASN A 166 6.13 -7.62 12.63
N LEU A 167 6.58 -8.48 11.71
CA LEU A 167 5.73 -9.12 10.71
C LEU A 167 4.81 -10.15 11.35
N VAL A 168 5.37 -11.13 12.07
CA VAL A 168 4.63 -12.22 12.71
C VAL A 168 3.59 -11.68 13.70
N THR A 169 3.97 -10.68 14.50
CA THR A 169 3.07 -10.09 15.48
C THR A 169 2.16 -9.01 14.89
N MET A 170 2.18 -8.75 13.58
CA MET A 170 1.40 -7.69 12.91
C MET A 170 1.63 -6.27 13.48
N ALA A 171 2.82 -6.00 14.01
CA ALA A 171 3.16 -4.70 14.61
C ALA A 171 3.12 -3.56 13.58
N TYR A 172 3.68 -3.79 12.38
CA TYR A 172 3.63 -2.81 11.30
C TYR A 172 2.19 -2.49 10.87
N GLU A 173 1.36 -3.52 10.70
CA GLU A 173 -0.04 -3.39 10.32
C GLU A 173 -0.85 -2.58 11.35
N ARG A 174 -0.68 -2.85 12.64
CA ARG A 174 -1.31 -2.06 13.70
C ARG A 174 -0.86 -0.60 13.67
N ALA A 175 0.42 -0.34 13.47
CA ALA A 175 0.96 1.01 13.40
C ALA A 175 0.34 1.77 12.21
N LEU A 176 0.36 1.19 11.01
CA LEU A 176 -0.20 1.80 9.80
C LEU A 176 -1.72 1.95 9.85
N THR A 177 -2.43 1.01 10.48
CA THR A 177 -3.88 1.13 10.74
C THR A 177 -4.18 2.33 11.64
N ARG A 178 -3.41 2.50 12.73
CA ARG A 178 -3.55 3.64 13.63
C ARG A 178 -3.28 4.96 12.93
N LEU A 179 -2.24 5.04 12.10
CA LEU A 179 -1.94 6.24 11.30
C LEU A 179 -3.05 6.53 10.29
N SER A 180 -3.51 5.49 9.59
CA SER A 180 -4.58 5.59 8.60
C SER A 180 -5.85 6.18 9.19
N ARG A 181 -6.25 5.79 10.41
CA ARG A 181 -7.42 6.34 11.11
C ARG A 181 -7.38 7.86 11.32
N LYS A 182 -6.21 8.49 11.29
CA LYS A 182 -6.05 9.95 11.39
C LYS A 182 -6.29 10.70 10.07
N VAL A 183 -6.37 9.96 8.96
CA VAL A 183 -6.39 10.50 7.60
C VAL A 183 -7.80 10.51 7.02
N GLU A 184 -8.18 11.62 6.41
CA GLU A 184 -9.41 11.80 5.65
C GLU A 184 -9.09 11.78 4.15
N LEU A 185 -9.84 11.01 3.36
CA LEU A 185 -9.61 10.88 1.91
C LEU A 185 -10.32 11.96 1.09
N ALA A 186 -11.44 12.46 1.60
CA ALA A 186 -12.29 13.40 0.90
C ALA A 186 -13.14 14.19 1.89
N THR A 187 -13.61 15.35 1.44
CA THR A 187 -14.46 16.28 2.19
C THR A 187 -15.79 16.51 1.47
N GLY A 188 -16.60 17.42 2.00
CA GLY A 188 -17.74 18.01 1.28
C GLY A 188 -18.75 17.00 0.71
N GLU A 189 -19.12 17.24 -0.54
CA GLU A 189 -20.09 16.44 -1.29
C GLU A 189 -19.57 15.02 -1.56
N ARG A 190 -18.31 14.90 -1.97
CA ARG A 190 -17.65 13.62 -2.24
C ARG A 190 -17.76 12.67 -1.04
N LYS A 191 -17.48 13.17 0.17
CA LYS A 191 -17.62 12.39 1.41
C LYS A 191 -19.04 11.92 1.67
N LYS A 192 -20.05 12.75 1.36
CA LYS A 192 -21.46 12.37 1.52
C LYS A 192 -21.82 11.23 0.55
N LEU A 193 -21.45 11.37 -0.72
CA LEU A 193 -21.73 10.36 -1.74
C LEU A 193 -21.09 9.01 -1.42
N ILE A 194 -19.82 9.00 -1.05
CA ILE A 194 -19.10 7.75 -0.78
C ILE A 194 -19.69 7.04 0.45
N ARG A 195 -20.05 7.79 1.51
CA ARG A 195 -20.64 7.20 2.73
C ARG A 195 -21.98 6.52 2.47
N LEU A 196 -22.78 7.01 1.52
CA LEU A 196 -24.04 6.36 1.14
C LEU A 196 -23.82 4.98 0.51
N VAL A 197 -22.69 4.80 -0.20
CA VAL A 197 -22.35 3.55 -0.90
C VAL A 197 -21.63 2.55 0.00
N ILE A 198 -20.55 2.98 0.66
CA ILE A 198 -19.71 2.09 1.47
C ILE A 198 -20.44 1.63 2.74
N ARG A 199 -21.47 2.37 3.18
CA ARG A 199 -22.29 2.08 4.38
C ARG A 199 -21.46 1.87 5.66
N ARG A 200 -20.27 2.48 5.73
CA ARG A 200 -19.39 2.49 6.91
C ARG A 200 -19.20 3.90 7.45
N ARG A 201 -18.93 3.96 8.76
CA ARG A 201 -18.61 5.22 9.44
C ARG A 201 -17.22 5.77 9.06
N ASP A 202 -16.25 4.88 8.80
CA ASP A 202 -14.87 5.19 8.44
C ASP A 202 -14.55 4.71 7.00
N TRP A 203 -13.53 5.30 6.38
CA TRP A 203 -13.02 4.88 5.08
C TRP A 203 -12.32 3.52 5.16
N PRO A 204 -12.13 2.83 4.03
CA PRO A 204 -11.22 1.69 3.97
C PRO A 204 -9.85 2.05 4.55
N VAL A 205 -9.30 1.16 5.37
CA VAL A 205 -7.97 1.32 5.98
C VAL A 205 -6.90 0.95 4.96
N ARG A 206 -7.14 -0.15 4.23
CA ARG A 206 -6.27 -0.69 3.20
C ARG A 206 -7.06 -0.86 1.91
N TRP A 207 -6.40 -0.55 0.81
CA TRP A 207 -6.92 -0.80 -0.53
C TRP A 207 -5.75 -0.80 -1.52
N THR A 208 -6.04 -0.57 -2.78
CA THR A 208 -5.08 -0.45 -3.88
C THR A 208 -4.95 1.02 -4.28
N TRP A 209 -3.91 1.36 -5.04
CA TRP A 209 -3.76 2.72 -5.61
C TRP A 209 -5.02 3.14 -6.38
N GLY A 210 -5.50 2.28 -7.29
CA GLY A 210 -6.71 2.54 -8.06
C GLY A 210 -7.99 2.64 -7.23
N GLY A 211 -8.12 1.83 -6.18
CA GLY A 211 -9.24 1.89 -5.24
C GLY A 211 -9.30 3.23 -4.50
N PHE A 212 -8.17 3.68 -3.94
CA PHE A 212 -8.12 4.99 -3.28
C PHE A 212 -8.28 6.17 -4.24
N ASN A 213 -7.70 6.09 -5.45
CA ASN A 213 -7.91 7.10 -6.49
C ASN A 213 -9.38 7.21 -6.89
N THR A 214 -10.10 6.09 -6.95
CA THR A 214 -11.54 6.10 -7.20
C THR A 214 -12.27 6.95 -6.17
N LEU A 215 -11.91 6.82 -4.88
CA LEU A 215 -12.53 7.66 -3.84
C LEU A 215 -12.11 9.13 -3.93
N ARG A 216 -10.82 9.39 -4.20
CA ARG A 216 -10.25 10.74 -4.07
C ARG A 216 -10.36 11.60 -5.32
N PHE A 217 -10.17 11.02 -6.50
CA PHE A 217 -9.97 11.75 -7.75
C PHE A 217 -11.04 11.50 -8.81
N ALA A 218 -11.83 10.41 -8.74
CA ALA A 218 -12.89 10.19 -9.71
C ALA A 218 -13.89 11.37 -9.72
N PRO A 219 -14.40 11.82 -10.89
CA PRO A 219 -15.37 12.92 -10.95
C PRO A 219 -16.60 12.69 -10.08
N VAL A 220 -17.19 13.76 -9.54
CA VAL A 220 -18.35 13.67 -8.63
C VAL A 220 -19.56 13.04 -9.34
N GLU A 221 -19.75 13.36 -10.61
CA GLU A 221 -20.77 12.79 -11.49
C GLU A 221 -20.57 11.28 -11.66
N TRP A 222 -19.31 10.85 -11.82
CA TRP A 222 -18.96 9.44 -11.89
C TRP A 222 -19.29 8.75 -10.56
N LEU A 223 -18.95 9.35 -9.42
CA LEU A 223 -19.27 8.78 -8.10
C LEU A 223 -20.78 8.58 -7.90
N ARG A 224 -21.61 9.51 -8.37
CA ARG A 224 -23.07 9.42 -8.27
C ARG A 224 -23.64 8.22 -9.05
N GLY A 225 -23.09 7.96 -10.25
CA GLY A 225 -23.63 6.93 -11.15
C GLY A 225 -22.97 5.55 -10.99
N GLN A 226 -21.66 5.50 -10.78
CA GLN A 226 -20.85 4.29 -11.01
C GLN A 226 -20.24 3.70 -9.73
N LEU A 227 -20.07 4.51 -8.68
CA LEU A 227 -19.47 4.04 -7.42
C LEU A 227 -20.19 2.83 -6.79
N PRO A 228 -21.55 2.73 -6.79
CA PRO A 228 -22.22 1.55 -6.21
C PRO A 228 -21.83 0.24 -6.89
N GLU A 229 -21.74 0.25 -8.22
CA GLU A 229 -21.36 -0.95 -8.97
C GLU A 229 -19.88 -1.27 -8.81
N TYR A 230 -19.02 -0.24 -8.88
CA TYR A 230 -17.59 -0.39 -8.64
C TYR A 230 -17.31 -0.98 -7.25
N TRP A 231 -17.92 -0.41 -6.21
CA TRP A 231 -17.76 -0.87 -4.83
C TRP A 231 -18.23 -2.33 -4.65
N ARG A 232 -19.33 -2.72 -5.28
CA ARG A 232 -19.83 -4.11 -5.26
C ARG A 232 -18.85 -5.09 -5.92
N LYS A 233 -18.09 -4.64 -6.93
CA LYS A 233 -17.08 -5.45 -7.64
C LYS A 233 -15.71 -5.43 -6.96
N SER A 234 -15.48 -4.46 -6.06
CA SER A 234 -14.23 -4.34 -5.30
C SER A 234 -14.02 -5.56 -4.41
N LYS A 235 -12.89 -6.25 -4.61
CA LYS A 235 -12.52 -7.44 -3.82
C LYS A 235 -11.34 -7.18 -2.89
N LEU A 236 -10.55 -6.15 -3.20
CA LEU A 236 -9.31 -5.82 -2.48
C LEU A 236 -9.51 -4.67 -1.48
N SER A 237 -10.72 -4.11 -1.38
CA SER A 237 -11.04 -3.20 -0.29
C SER A 237 -11.19 -4.00 1.00
N ASP A 238 -10.49 -3.56 2.03
CA ASP A 238 -10.49 -4.28 3.28
C ASP A 238 -11.85 -4.17 3.98
N PRO A 239 -12.39 -5.26 4.54
CA PRO A 239 -13.52 -5.17 5.44
C PRO A 239 -13.02 -4.65 6.79
N GLY A 240 -12.71 -3.36 6.90
CA GLY A 240 -12.41 -2.72 8.18
C GLY A 240 -13.43 -3.07 9.28
#